data_AF-K1UM95-F1
#
_entry.id   AF-K1UM95-F1
#
_cell.length_a   1.000
_cell.length_b   1.000
_cell.length_c   1.000
_cell.angle_alpha   90.00
_cell.angle_beta   90.00
_cell.angle_gamma   90.00
#
_symmetry.space_group_name_H-M   'P 1'
#
loop_
_entity.id
_entity.type
_entity.pdbx_description
1 polymer ?
#
loop_
_entity_poly.entity_id
_entity_poly.type
_entity_poly.pdbx_seq_one_letter_code
_entity_poly.pdbx_strand_id
1 'polypeptide(L)'
;MSESELAQLFTTDEYESDYFRFQVSGFDVLVKNELLAEALNALPERKRDIILLSYFLDMSDAEIGELLNVVRTTVFRHRKSALAKIKQYLEGKADDEYR
;
A
#
# COMPACT_ATOMS: atom_id res chain seq x y z
N MET A 1 -39.28 7.44 -5.85
CA MET A 1 -37.95 6.82 -5.80
C MET A 1 -37.12 7.61 -4.80
N SER A 2 -36.83 7.04 -3.63
CA SER A 2 -35.96 7.69 -2.63
C SER A 2 -34.50 7.49 -3.02
N GLU A 3 -33.59 8.34 -2.53
CA GLU A 3 -32.14 8.17 -2.73
C GLU A 3 -31.65 6.79 -2.26
N SER A 4 -32.32 6.23 -1.26
CA SER A 4 -32.09 4.88 -0.72
C SER A 4 -32.39 3.76 -1.73
N GLU A 5 -33.35 3.94 -2.63
CA GLU A 5 -33.68 2.96 -3.67
C GLU A 5 -32.70 3.01 -4.86
N LEU A 6 -32.09 4.18 -5.12
CA LEU A 6 -31.07 4.33 -6.17
C LEU A 6 -29.75 3.64 -5.80
N ALA A 7 -29.36 3.67 -4.53
CA ALA A 7 -28.14 3.00 -4.05
C ALA A 7 -28.22 1.46 -4.16
N GLN A 8 -29.42 0.88 -4.14
CA GLN A 8 -29.62 -0.57 -4.29
C GLN A 8 -29.60 -1.04 -5.75
N LEU A 9 -29.59 -0.12 -6.72
CA LEU A 9 -29.59 -0.42 -8.15
C LEU A 9 -28.21 -0.29 -8.81
N PHE A 10 -27.18 0.14 -8.08
CA PHE A 10 -25.82 0.22 -8.62
C PHE A 10 -25.07 -1.09 -8.40
N THR A 11 -24.75 -1.77 -9.50
CA THR A 11 -23.72 -2.81 -9.55
C THR A 11 -22.44 -2.12 -9.96
N THR A 12 -21.42 -2.10 -9.10
CA THR A 12 -20.09 -1.61 -9.50
C THR A 12 -19.37 -2.78 -10.15
N ASP A 13 -19.14 -2.69 -11.45
CA ASP A 13 -18.27 -3.63 -12.15
C ASP A 13 -16.83 -3.28 -11.74
N GLU A 14 -16.19 -4.14 -10.95
CA GLU A 14 -14.82 -3.93 -10.49
C GLU A 14 -13.86 -4.45 -11.56
N TYR A 15 -13.17 -3.53 -12.24
CA TYR A 15 -12.24 -3.88 -13.30
C TYR A 15 -10.81 -3.94 -12.77
N GLU A 16 -9.95 -4.77 -13.37
CA GLU A 16 -8.52 -4.81 -13.03
C GLU A 16 -7.82 -3.45 -13.22
N SER A 17 -8.36 -2.58 -14.08
CA SER A 17 -7.89 -1.20 -14.28
C SER A 17 -8.04 -0.32 -13.05
N ASP A 18 -8.90 -0.70 -12.10
CA ASP A 18 -9.16 0.06 -10.88
C ASP A 18 -8.10 -0.22 -9.80
N TYR A 19 -7.13 -1.10 -10.10
CA TYR A 19 -6.09 -1.52 -9.17
C TYR A 19 -4.69 -1.21 -9.67
N PHE A 20 -3.86 -0.73 -8.75
CA PHE A 20 -2.42 -0.61 -8.93
C PHE A 20 -1.75 -1.92 -8.51
N ARG A 21 -1.06 -2.57 -9.45
CA ARG A 21 -0.35 -3.83 -9.22
C ARG A 21 1.10 -3.60 -8.82
N PHE A 22 1.50 -4.23 -7.72
CA PHE A 22 2.88 -4.28 -7.24
C PHE A 22 3.35 -5.73 -7.20
N GLN A 23 4.45 -6.02 -7.89
CA GLN A 23 5.10 -7.32 -7.83
C GLN A 23 6.22 -7.30 -6.79
N VAL A 24 6.17 -8.20 -5.80
CA VAL A 24 7.16 -8.29 -4.72
C VAL A 24 7.54 -9.73 -4.47
N SER A 25 8.81 -10.10 -4.64
CA SER A 25 9.32 -11.46 -4.38
C SER A 25 8.49 -12.59 -5.01
N GLY A 26 7.90 -12.33 -6.18
CA GLY A 26 7.04 -13.30 -6.90
C GLY A 26 5.56 -13.26 -6.53
N PHE A 27 5.15 -12.40 -5.59
CA PHE A 27 3.76 -12.14 -5.23
C PHE A 27 3.22 -10.91 -5.95
N ASP A 28 1.93 -10.95 -6.28
CA ASP A 28 1.20 -9.80 -6.82
C ASP A 28 0.30 -9.18 -5.76
N VAL A 29 0.48 -7.89 -5.51
CA VAL A 29 -0.33 -7.11 -4.57
C VAL A 29 -1.11 -6.05 -5.33
N LEU A 30 -2.43 -6.05 -5.17
CA LEU A 30 -3.35 -5.12 -5.82
C LEU A 30 -3.81 -4.05 -4.81
N VAL A 31 -3.63 -2.78 -5.17
CA VAL A 31 -4.01 -1.63 -4.36
C VAL A 31 -5.04 -0.79 -5.11
N LYS A 32 -6.27 -0.71 -4.61
CA LYS A 32 -7.35 0.09 -5.23
C LYS A 32 -7.20 1.60 -5.00
N ASN A 33 -6.59 1.99 -3.88
CA ASN A 33 -6.49 3.39 -3.50
C ASN A 33 -5.31 4.06 -4.23
N GLU A 34 -5.62 5.04 -5.09
CA GLU A 34 -4.64 5.78 -5.88
C GLU A 34 -3.63 6.55 -5.02
N LEU A 35 -4.09 7.32 -4.02
CA LEU A 35 -3.19 8.06 -3.11
C LEU A 35 -2.23 7.12 -2.38
N LEU A 36 -2.69 5.95 -1.95
CA LEU A 36 -1.85 4.95 -1.32
C LEU A 36 -0.85 4.35 -2.32
N ALA A 37 -1.29 4.04 -3.54
CA ALA A 37 -0.42 3.53 -4.59
C ALA A 37 0.69 4.52 -4.97
N GLU A 38 0.37 5.81 -5.05
CA GLU A 38 1.35 6.88 -5.24
C GLU A 38 2.33 6.98 -4.07
N ALA A 39 1.83 6.95 -2.83
CA ALA A 39 2.68 6.97 -1.63
C ALA A 39 3.63 5.77 -1.58
N LEU A 40 3.16 4.59 -1.98
CA LEU A 40 3.98 3.37 -2.11
C LEU A 40 5.01 3.50 -3.22
N ASN A 41 4.66 4.10 -4.37
CA ASN A 41 5.59 4.36 -5.47
C ASN A 41 6.66 5.42 -5.12
N ALA A 42 6.36 6.35 -4.22
CA ALA A 42 7.34 7.32 -3.72
C ALA A 42 8.40 6.69 -2.79
N LEU A 43 8.20 5.46 -2.33
CA LEU A 43 9.18 4.73 -1.54
C LEU A 43 10.26 4.08 -2.42
N PRO A 44 11.51 3.97 -1.92
CA PRO A 44 12.49 3.08 -2.53
C PRO A 44 11.97 1.64 -2.55
N GLU A 45 12.25 0.90 -3.63
CA GLU A 45 11.79 -0.47 -3.88
C GLU A 45 11.90 -1.38 -2.64
N ARG A 46 13.10 -1.51 -2.06
CA ARG A 46 13.31 -2.33 -0.84
C ARG A 46 12.38 -1.97 0.34
N LYS A 47 12.05 -0.69 0.50
CA LYS A 47 11.17 -0.23 1.59
C LYS A 47 9.71 -0.52 1.26
N ARG A 48 9.33 -0.36 -0.01
CA ARG A 48 8.01 -0.71 -0.52
C ARG A 48 7.75 -2.21 -0.35
N ASP A 49 8.70 -3.04 -0.74
CA ASP A 49 8.61 -4.51 -0.65
C ASP A 49 8.38 -4.97 0.78
N ILE A 50 9.13 -4.42 1.74
CA ILE A 50 8.96 -4.73 3.17
C ILE A 50 7.56 -4.33 3.67
N ILE A 51 7.01 -3.20 3.21
CA ILE A 51 5.66 -2.77 3.59
C ILE A 51 4.61 -3.70 2.99
N LEU A 52 4.75 -4.03 1.72
CA LEU A 52 3.82 -4.92 1.02
C LEU A 52 3.81 -6.32 1.66
N LEU A 53 5.00 -6.89 1.92
CA LEU A 53 5.11 -8.18 2.60
C LEU A 53 4.53 -8.15 4.02
N SER A 54 4.76 -7.06 4.78
CA SER A 54 4.34 -6.98 6.18
C SER A 54 2.84 -6.72 6.36
N TYR A 55 2.18 -5.99 5.46
CA TYR A 55 0.80 -5.54 5.64
C TYR A 55 -0.20 -6.17 4.67
N PHE A 56 0.24 -6.64 3.51
CA PHE A 56 -0.63 -7.28 2.51
C PHE A 56 -0.46 -8.80 2.49
N LEU A 57 0.68 -9.32 2.95
CA LEU A 57 0.97 -10.76 3.03
C LEU A 57 1.13 -11.23 4.48
N ASP A 58 0.84 -10.37 5.47
CA ASP A 58 0.90 -10.64 6.92
C ASP A 58 2.23 -11.27 7.40
N MET A 59 3.33 -11.08 6.66
CA MET A 59 4.62 -11.64 7.01
C MET A 59 5.26 -10.88 8.17
N SER A 60 5.84 -11.61 9.11
CA SER A 60 6.59 -11.04 10.23
C SER A 60 7.96 -10.50 9.78
N ASP A 61 8.57 -9.64 10.60
CA ASP A 61 9.93 -9.12 10.33
C ASP A 61 10.99 -10.22 10.19
N ALA A 62 10.75 -11.38 10.82
CA ALA A 62 11.65 -12.52 10.74
C ALA A 62 11.52 -13.20 9.37
N GLU A 63 10.29 -13.52 8.95
CA GLU A 63 10.01 -14.15 7.65
C GLU A 63 10.43 -13.26 6.48
N ILE A 64 10.20 -11.94 6.57
CA ILE A 64 10.67 -10.98 5.58
C ILE A 64 12.20 -10.91 5.55
N GLY A 65 12.83 -11.00 6.72
CA GLY A 65 14.29 -11.03 6.84
C GLY A 65 14.90 -12.25 6.17
N GLU A 66 14.29 -13.43 6.37
CA GLU A 66 14.69 -14.66 5.70
C GLU A 66 14.46 -14.58 4.19
N LEU A 67 13.30 -14.09 3.74
CA LEU A 67 12.96 -13.96 2.32
C LEU A 67 13.90 -13.01 1.56
N LEU A 68 14.25 -11.88 2.17
CA LEU A 68 15.10 -10.85 1.55
C LEU A 68 16.58 -10.99 1.91
N ASN A 69 16.96 -12.03 2.65
CA ASN A 69 18.31 -12.27 3.17
C ASN A 69 18.89 -11.05 3.94
N VAL A 70 18.08 -10.47 4.82
CA VAL A 70 18.44 -9.33 5.68
C VAL A 70 18.08 -9.60 7.14
N VAL A 71 18.81 -8.97 8.07
CA VAL A 71 18.54 -9.15 9.50
C VAL A 71 17.19 -8.51 9.87
N ARG A 72 16.41 -9.18 10.73
CA ARG A 72 15.12 -8.71 11.29
C ARG A 72 15.15 -7.23 11.72
N THR A 73 16.24 -6.78 12.35
CA THR A 73 16.39 -5.40 12.83
C THR A 73 16.43 -4.37 11.69
N THR A 74 16.99 -4.74 10.54
CA THR A 74 16.98 -3.93 9.32
C THR A 74 15.57 -3.82 8.76
N VAL A 75 14.82 -4.93 8.72
CA VAL A 75 13.42 -4.95 8.29
C VAL A 75 12.59 -4.00 9.14
N PHE A 76 12.68 -4.11 10.47
CA PHE A 76 11.99 -3.22 11.39
C PHE A 76 12.29 -1.73 11.14
N ARG A 77 13.57 -1.38 10.97
CA ARG A 77 14.00 0.01 10.67
C ARG A 77 13.44 0.49 9.34
N HIS A 78 13.49 -0.33 8.31
CA HIS A 78 12.95 -0.01 6.99
C HIS A 78 11.43 0.17 7.04
N ARG A 79 10.70 -0.74 7.70
CA ARG A 79 9.25 -0.62 7.89
C ARG A 79 8.88 0.67 8.61
N LYS A 80 9.53 0.97 9.74
CA LYS A 80 9.28 2.20 10.51
C LYS A 80 9.53 3.47 9.67
N SER A 81 10.64 3.50 8.93
CA SER A 81 10.98 4.64 8.06
C SER A 81 10.04 4.77 6.87
N ALA A 82 9.58 3.65 6.31
CA ALA A 82 8.64 3.63 5.18
C ALA A 82 7.27 4.17 5.61
N LEU A 83 6.74 3.71 6.74
CA LEU A 83 5.49 4.23 7.31
C LEU A 83 5.56 5.73 7.59
N ALA A 84 6.67 6.23 8.13
CA ALA A 84 6.84 7.66 8.36
C ALA A 84 6.78 8.46 7.05
N LYS A 85 7.36 7.94 5.96
CA LYS A 85 7.30 8.57 4.64
C LYS A 85 5.90 8.50 4.02
N ILE A 86 5.22 7.37 4.11
CA ILE A 86 3.83 7.24 3.64
C ILE A 86 2.95 8.24 4.38
N LYS A 87 3.08 8.30 5.71
CA LYS A 87 2.34 9.27 6.54
C LYS A 87 2.60 10.72 6.09
N GLN A 88 3.86 11.10 5.93
CA GLN A 88 4.23 12.44 5.44
C GLN A 88 3.68 12.74 4.05
N TYR A 89 3.68 11.75 3.14
CA TYR A 89 3.16 11.92 1.79
C TYR A 89 1.65 12.15 1.80
N LEU A 90 0.92 11.36 2.60
CA LEU A 90 -0.53 11.48 2.74
C LEU A 90 -0.93 12.78 3.43
N GLU A 91 -0.22 13.18 4.49
CA GLU A 91 -0.46 14.47 5.18
C GLU A 91 -0.10 15.66 4.29
N GLY A 92 1.00 15.58 3.52
CA GLY A 92 1.43 16.65 2.62
C GLY A 92 0.50 16.86 1.43
N LYS A 93 -0.10 15.79 0.88
CA LYS A 93 -1.13 15.91 -0.16
C LYS A 93 -2.48 16.35 0.39
N ALA A 94 -2.82 16.00 1.64
CA ALA A 94 -4.03 16.47 2.28
C ALA A 94 -4.01 18.00 2.48
N ASP A 95 -2.85 18.59 2.79
CA ASP A 95 -2.71 20.05 2.98
C ASP A 95 -2.79 20.86 1.67
N ASP A 96 -2.39 20.29 0.52
CA ASP A 96 -2.52 20.94 -0.80
C ASP A 96 -3.97 20.92 -1.32
N GLU A 97 -4.83 20.02 -0.82
CA GLU A 97 -6.25 19.95 -1.18
C GLU A 97 -7.10 21.07 -0.51
N TYR A 98 -6.55 21.75 0.50
CA TYR A 98 -7.19 22.85 1.23
C TYR A 98 -6.61 24.24 0.90
N ARG A 99 -5.82 24.36 -0.18
CA ARG A 99 -5.17 25.61 -0.59
C ARG A 99 -5.69 26.15 -1.90
#